data_AF-A0AAN7U456-F1
#
_entry.id   AF-A0AAN7U456-F1
#
_cell.length_a   1.000
_cell.length_b   1.000
_cell.length_c   1.000
_cell.angle_alpha   90.00
_cell.angle_beta   90.00
_cell.angle_gamma   90.00
#
_symmetry.space_group_name_H-M   'P 1'
#
loop_
_entity.id
_entity.type
_entity.pdbx_description
1 polymer ?
#
loop_
_entity_poly.entity_id
_entity_poly.type
_entity_poly.pdbx_seq_one_letter_code
_entity_poly.pdbx_strand_id
1 'polypeptide(L)'
;MPALLSAPRTVMNEDDYSDYEDDSFTYAEYEGFPPRPQSPEPVKSGAFSYDTKNGLRVGNFSRASLEDLSLLFRKNASSARRAVATKPWLTAQLRLYDINFNKSAKVSELRSTLEAAVKGRKCVEGPPSIDLIKQRLAAQFARKQEEYAQAIKTHKLDVKKWHRENFSKLDDPSAEARYDLGWFISKYFVNDDGSPAPKKTPEPVIIWDVNDSESLHRRIYKIPGLRARITDYLAVIAWDSAFKRGIGNAFSMIDRPDVKVNHPTLEALFDPELFLAKYFLDGWHGRPNHEKQKPLTLESWFAYSNGIEKLKQAANHVPGLLIQEATRPSDNSWQRDENCIIVGWGKGVEKQVKSWKSEIARLKNLDIEQKKLSEEKEIRAKLKPHTDFIREKRSLPSGPFTLNHLVGSYMVQCRLLEEEYMCQGSMTLDIHAPTSTHGAVGAFDFGILEGTMLISTSKTSLERLREEEAACSDSENDEVSDLEPLTVSGKRKLKDSQGPSTKHPKRRPSDIENSQNTKRFYLLWAGLETGTAELVLDADHERTGYFELDSTGTTAQGQFFYRGLLGDEPVAFTLLKTADEPRKRPDAWSSYCEEARWRHW
;
A
#
# COMPACT_ATOMS: atom_id res chain seq x y z
N MET A 1 -35.38 51.18 -1.71
CA MET A 1 -35.26 49.80 -1.17
C MET A 1 -36.01 48.86 -2.11
N PRO A 2 -35.37 48.28 -3.15
CA PRO A 2 -36.02 47.24 -3.94
C PRO A 2 -35.68 45.85 -3.37
N ALA A 3 -36.72 45.04 -3.18
CA ALA A 3 -36.63 43.67 -2.71
C ALA A 3 -35.90 42.80 -3.75
N LEU A 4 -34.78 42.20 -3.33
CA LEU A 4 -34.14 41.09 -4.04
C LEU A 4 -35.06 39.88 -3.95
N LEU A 5 -35.75 39.59 -5.06
CA LEU A 5 -36.48 38.34 -5.25
C LEU A 5 -35.48 37.18 -5.22
N SER A 6 -35.42 36.49 -4.08
CA SER A 6 -34.80 35.17 -3.99
C SER A 6 -35.72 34.20 -4.72
N ALA A 7 -35.28 33.67 -5.86
CA ALA A 7 -36.01 32.66 -6.59
C ALA A 7 -36.16 31.42 -5.69
N PRO A 8 -37.35 30.78 -5.65
CA PRO A 8 -37.55 29.58 -4.84
C PRO A 8 -36.60 28.49 -5.33
N ARG A 9 -35.69 28.06 -4.46
CA ARG A 9 -34.96 26.81 -4.66
C ARG A 9 -36.00 25.69 -4.61
N THR A 10 -36.40 25.19 -5.77
CA THR A 10 -37.06 23.90 -5.87
C THR A 10 -36.04 22.86 -5.42
N VAL A 11 -36.05 22.53 -4.12
CA VAL A 11 -35.26 21.45 -3.56
C VAL A 11 -35.82 20.18 -4.19
N MET A 12 -35.10 19.62 -5.17
CA MET A 12 -35.39 18.27 -5.64
C MET A 12 -35.14 17.32 -4.47
N ASN A 13 -36.05 16.37 -4.24
CA ASN A 13 -35.88 15.36 -3.20
C ASN A 13 -34.52 14.67 -3.42
N GLU A 14 -33.68 14.65 -2.39
CA GLU A 14 -32.31 14.14 -2.47
C GLU A 14 -32.26 12.66 -2.92
N ASP A 15 -33.30 11.89 -2.57
CA ASP A 15 -33.44 10.48 -2.97
C ASP A 15 -33.63 10.28 -4.49
N ASP A 16 -34.21 11.24 -5.21
CA ASP A 16 -34.37 11.17 -6.68
C ASP A 16 -33.08 11.56 -7.44
N TYR A 17 -32.07 12.05 -6.72
CA TYR A 17 -30.81 12.50 -7.29
C TYR A 17 -29.74 11.40 -7.28
N SER A 18 -29.71 10.54 -6.26
CA SER A 18 -28.71 9.46 -6.16
C SER A 18 -28.84 8.46 -7.30
N ASP A 19 -30.06 7.98 -7.55
CA ASP A 19 -30.30 6.86 -8.49
C ASP A 19 -29.99 7.29 -9.93
N TYR A 20 -30.25 8.56 -10.26
CA TYR A 20 -29.98 9.08 -11.60
C TYR A 20 -28.49 9.22 -11.92
N GLU A 21 -27.68 9.65 -10.96
CA GLU A 21 -26.23 9.79 -11.17
C GLU A 21 -25.57 8.41 -11.28
N ASP A 22 -26.04 7.43 -10.50
CA ASP A 22 -25.53 6.05 -10.54
C ASP A 22 -25.85 5.37 -11.88
N ASP A 23 -27.09 5.47 -12.36
CA ASP A 23 -27.49 4.95 -13.68
C ASP A 23 -26.68 5.60 -14.81
N SER A 24 -26.49 6.92 -14.74
CA SER A 24 -25.76 7.67 -15.75
C SER A 24 -24.28 7.31 -15.79
N PHE A 25 -23.68 6.85 -14.68
CA PHE A 25 -22.29 6.43 -14.63
C PHE A 25 -22.13 4.98 -15.06
N THR A 26 -22.98 4.10 -14.54
CA THR A 26 -22.90 2.64 -14.77
C THR A 26 -23.21 2.27 -16.21
N TYR A 27 -24.16 2.96 -16.87
CA TYR A 27 -24.64 2.59 -18.20
C TYR A 27 -24.17 3.50 -19.35
N ALA A 28 -23.33 4.50 -19.08
CA ALA A 28 -22.89 5.48 -20.09
C ALA A 28 -22.28 4.85 -21.36
N GLU A 29 -21.62 3.70 -21.21
CA GLU A 29 -20.91 3.02 -22.30
C GLU A 29 -21.78 2.04 -23.09
N TYR A 30 -23.02 1.79 -22.64
CA TYR A 30 -23.90 0.83 -23.30
C TYR A 30 -24.50 1.42 -24.58
N GLU A 31 -24.54 0.59 -25.63
CA GLU A 31 -25.09 1.00 -26.92
C GLU A 31 -26.55 1.47 -26.79
N GLY A 32 -26.82 2.66 -27.32
CA GLY A 32 -28.15 3.28 -27.28
C GLY A 32 -28.52 3.95 -25.95
N PHE A 33 -27.64 3.96 -24.93
CA PHE A 33 -27.90 4.70 -23.70
C PHE A 33 -27.99 6.22 -23.99
N PRO A 34 -29.03 6.93 -23.52
CA PRO A 34 -29.19 8.35 -23.81
C PRO A 34 -28.00 9.18 -23.29
N PRO A 35 -27.36 10.02 -24.12
CA PRO A 35 -26.21 10.80 -23.68
C PRO A 35 -26.63 11.84 -22.64
N ARG A 36 -25.83 11.97 -21.58
CA ARG A 36 -26.10 12.93 -20.51
C ARG A 36 -26.10 14.37 -21.05
N PRO A 37 -27.09 15.20 -20.68
CA PRO A 37 -27.06 16.63 -21.00
C PRO A 37 -25.79 17.28 -20.46
N GLN A 38 -25.13 18.09 -21.30
CA GLN A 38 -23.93 18.81 -20.90
C GLN A 38 -24.27 19.96 -19.96
N SER A 39 -23.50 20.09 -18.88
CA SER A 39 -23.62 21.22 -17.95
C SER A 39 -23.47 22.55 -18.70
N PRO A 40 -24.26 23.58 -18.36
CA PRO A 40 -24.28 24.81 -19.11
C PRO A 40 -22.94 25.54 -19.02
N GLU A 41 -22.35 25.82 -20.19
CA GLU A 41 -21.12 26.62 -20.25
C GLU A 41 -21.35 28.06 -19.74
N PRO A 42 -20.34 28.69 -19.11
CA PRO A 42 -20.40 30.09 -18.72
C PRO A 42 -20.81 31.00 -19.89
N VAL A 43 -21.77 31.89 -19.66
CA VAL A 43 -22.20 32.87 -20.66
C VAL A 43 -21.17 33.97 -20.81
N LYS A 44 -20.98 34.47 -22.03
CA LYS A 44 -19.94 35.46 -22.35
C LYS A 44 -20.56 36.70 -23.02
N SER A 45 -20.02 37.87 -22.69
CA SER A 45 -20.28 39.12 -23.41
C SER A 45 -18.99 39.94 -23.50
N GLY A 46 -18.40 40.01 -24.69
CA GLY A 46 -17.08 40.60 -24.89
C GLY A 46 -16.02 39.87 -24.07
N ALA A 47 -15.31 40.61 -23.21
CA ALA A 47 -14.29 40.05 -22.33
C ALA A 47 -14.84 39.46 -21.02
N PHE A 48 -16.13 39.64 -20.76
CA PHE A 48 -16.77 39.21 -19.52
C PHE A 48 -17.39 37.82 -19.67
N SER A 49 -17.30 37.01 -18.63
CA SER A 49 -18.02 35.75 -18.51
C SER A 49 -18.70 35.61 -17.15
N TYR A 50 -19.75 34.80 -17.07
CA TYR A 50 -20.49 34.56 -15.84
C TYR A 50 -20.91 33.09 -15.71
N ASP A 51 -20.77 32.55 -14.49
CA ASP A 51 -21.36 31.30 -14.04
C ASP A 51 -21.68 31.38 -12.53
N THR A 52 -22.43 30.41 -12.01
CA THR A 52 -22.81 30.37 -10.58
C THR A 52 -21.64 30.10 -9.64
N LYS A 53 -20.60 29.39 -10.08
CA LYS A 53 -19.47 28.99 -9.22
C LYS A 53 -18.51 30.15 -8.96
N ASN A 54 -18.21 30.93 -9.99
CA ASN A 54 -17.15 31.93 -9.98
C ASN A 54 -17.66 33.37 -10.13
N GLY A 55 -18.95 33.55 -10.42
CA GLY A 55 -19.56 34.85 -10.67
C GLY A 55 -19.04 35.51 -11.95
N LEU A 56 -19.00 36.85 -11.95
CA LEU A 56 -18.49 37.63 -13.07
C LEU A 56 -16.96 37.55 -13.15
N ARG A 57 -16.44 37.25 -14.34
CA ARG A 57 -15.00 37.10 -14.62
C ARG A 57 -14.58 37.84 -15.88
N VAL A 58 -13.27 38.10 -15.99
CA VAL A 58 -12.60 38.53 -17.22
C VAL A 58 -11.36 37.67 -17.43
N GLY A 59 -11.26 36.96 -18.56
CA GLY A 59 -10.10 36.13 -18.88
C GLY A 59 -9.75 35.09 -17.81
N ASN A 60 -10.77 34.44 -17.22
CA ASN A 60 -10.71 33.49 -16.09
C ASN A 60 -10.46 34.09 -14.70
N PHE A 61 -10.26 35.40 -14.56
CA PHE A 61 -10.07 36.04 -13.26
C PHE A 61 -11.37 36.60 -12.72
N SER A 62 -11.74 36.19 -11.50
CA SER A 62 -12.82 36.83 -10.73
C SER A 62 -12.38 38.17 -10.16
N ARG A 63 -13.35 39.03 -9.83
CA ARG A 63 -13.10 40.32 -9.19
C ARG A 63 -12.52 40.09 -7.79
N ALA A 64 -11.30 40.56 -7.56
CA ALA A 64 -10.65 40.52 -6.25
C ALA A 64 -11.35 41.51 -5.31
N SER A 65 -11.53 41.14 -4.04
CA SER A 65 -12.14 42.05 -3.06
C SER A 65 -11.25 43.26 -2.78
N LEU A 66 -11.82 44.34 -2.25
CA LEU A 66 -11.02 45.51 -1.84
C LEU A 66 -9.94 45.13 -0.80
N GLU A 67 -10.24 44.17 0.08
CA GLU A 67 -9.30 43.66 1.07
C GLU A 67 -8.12 42.94 0.40
N ASP A 68 -8.40 42.04 -0.54
CA ASP A 68 -7.36 41.33 -1.31
C ASP A 68 -6.47 42.31 -2.09
N LEU A 69 -7.09 43.31 -2.73
CA LEU A 69 -6.37 44.36 -3.44
C LEU A 69 -5.52 45.20 -2.48
N SER A 70 -6.06 45.58 -1.32
CA SER A 70 -5.32 46.35 -0.31
C SER A 70 -4.12 45.57 0.22
N LEU A 71 -4.28 44.25 0.42
CA LEU A 71 -3.23 43.34 0.83
C LEU A 71 -2.11 43.21 -0.22
N LEU A 72 -2.45 43.28 -1.51
CA LEU A 72 -1.49 43.23 -2.61
C LEU A 72 -0.58 44.47 -2.68
N PHE A 73 -1.10 45.64 -2.27
CA PHE A 73 -0.40 46.93 -2.36
C PHE A 73 0.22 47.40 -1.04
N ARG A 74 0.26 46.58 0.01
CA ARG A 74 0.99 46.91 1.25
C ARG A 74 2.51 46.98 0.98
N LYS A 75 3.20 47.90 1.67
CA LYS A 75 4.67 48.04 1.60
C LYS A 75 5.40 46.72 1.88
N ASN A 76 4.85 45.90 2.77
CA ASN A 76 5.41 44.61 3.18
C ASN A 76 4.71 43.40 2.51
N ALA A 77 4.09 43.57 1.34
CA ALA A 77 3.49 42.45 0.62
C ALA A 77 4.57 41.42 0.23
N SER A 78 4.31 40.13 0.52
CA SER A 78 5.25 39.05 0.21
C SER A 78 5.54 38.98 -1.29
N SER A 79 6.73 38.48 -1.66
CA SER A 79 7.10 38.22 -3.07
C SER A 79 6.07 37.35 -3.78
N ALA A 80 5.61 36.28 -3.13
CA ALA A 80 4.56 35.39 -3.64
C ALA A 80 3.26 36.13 -3.96
N ARG A 81 2.78 37.01 -3.07
CA ARG A 81 1.55 37.79 -3.32
C ARG A 81 1.72 38.77 -4.47
N ARG A 82 2.91 39.38 -4.61
CA ARG A 82 3.23 40.27 -5.73
C ARG A 82 3.31 39.53 -7.06
N ALA A 83 3.69 38.25 -7.06
CA ALA A 83 3.78 37.42 -8.26
C ALA A 83 2.39 37.12 -8.89
N VAL A 84 1.31 37.15 -8.10
CA VAL A 84 -0.07 36.95 -8.58
C VAL A 84 -0.52 38.08 -9.53
N ALA A 85 0.05 39.28 -9.39
CA ALA A 85 -0.30 40.48 -10.18
C ALA A 85 0.31 40.47 -11.59
N THR A 86 0.06 39.40 -12.34
CA THR A 86 0.45 39.26 -13.74
C THR A 86 -0.26 40.27 -14.63
N LYS A 87 0.25 40.52 -15.84
CA LYS A 87 -0.37 41.44 -16.81
C LYS A 87 -1.85 41.11 -17.09
N PRO A 88 -2.22 39.83 -17.35
CA PRO A 88 -3.62 39.46 -17.57
C PRO A 88 -4.50 39.69 -16.35
N TRP A 89 -4.01 39.37 -15.15
CA TRP A 89 -4.74 39.57 -13.90
C TRP A 89 -5.01 41.05 -13.64
N LEU A 90 -3.98 41.91 -13.75
CA LEU A 90 -4.11 43.36 -13.57
C LEU A 90 -5.12 43.97 -14.57
N THR A 91 -5.01 43.56 -15.83
CA THR A 91 -5.93 43.96 -16.90
C THR A 91 -7.37 43.54 -16.59
N ALA A 92 -7.57 42.33 -16.06
CA ALA A 92 -8.89 41.84 -15.67
C ALA A 92 -9.49 42.65 -14.51
N GLN A 93 -8.71 42.94 -13.46
CA GLN A 93 -9.19 43.74 -12.34
C GLN A 93 -9.55 45.17 -12.78
N LEU A 94 -8.70 45.82 -13.58
CA LEU A 94 -8.99 47.16 -14.11
C LEU A 94 -10.29 47.17 -14.92
N ARG A 95 -10.57 46.14 -15.72
CA ARG A 95 -11.85 46.01 -16.43
C ARG A 95 -13.04 45.73 -15.52
N LEU A 96 -12.88 44.88 -14.50
CA LEU A 96 -13.96 44.53 -13.55
C LEU A 96 -14.35 45.69 -12.61
N TYR A 97 -13.47 46.68 -12.47
CA TYR A 97 -13.71 47.92 -11.74
C TYR A 97 -13.95 49.14 -12.67
N ASP A 98 -14.10 48.92 -13.98
CA ASP A 98 -14.32 49.99 -14.98
C ASP A 98 -13.31 51.15 -14.90
N ILE A 99 -12.06 50.82 -14.61
CA ILE A 99 -10.96 51.79 -14.54
C ILE A 99 -10.33 51.88 -15.93
N ASN A 100 -10.23 53.08 -16.49
CA ASN A 100 -9.57 53.29 -17.77
C ASN A 100 -8.07 53.00 -17.69
N PHE A 101 -7.55 52.24 -18.66
CA PHE A 101 -6.13 51.93 -18.78
C PHE A 101 -5.72 51.73 -20.24
N ASN A 102 -4.43 51.90 -20.53
CA ASN A 102 -3.86 51.57 -21.83
C ASN A 102 -3.54 50.06 -21.88
N LYS A 103 -4.15 49.32 -22.82
CA LYS A 103 -3.93 47.86 -22.98
C LYS A 103 -2.48 47.50 -23.30
N SER A 104 -1.75 48.42 -23.94
CA SER A 104 -0.33 48.25 -24.29
C SER A 104 0.63 48.62 -23.16
N ALA A 105 0.12 49.15 -22.04
CA ALA A 105 0.94 49.55 -20.89
C ALA A 105 1.77 48.39 -20.33
N LYS A 106 2.91 48.76 -19.73
CA LYS A 106 3.78 47.80 -19.02
C LYS A 106 3.12 47.34 -17.72
N VAL A 107 3.56 46.20 -17.18
CA VAL A 107 3.01 45.64 -15.93
C VAL A 107 3.11 46.62 -14.77
N SER A 108 4.24 47.34 -14.66
CA SER A 108 4.45 48.38 -13.65
C SER A 108 3.43 49.51 -13.76
N GLU A 109 3.11 49.96 -14.97
CA GLU A 109 2.13 51.03 -15.22
C GLU A 109 0.70 50.59 -14.88
N LEU A 110 0.30 49.39 -15.29
CA LEU A 110 -1.00 48.80 -14.95
C LEU A 110 -1.15 48.62 -13.44
N ARG A 111 -0.08 48.17 -12.78
CA ARG A 111 -0.03 48.01 -11.32
C ARG A 111 -0.20 49.35 -10.61
N SER A 112 0.55 50.38 -11.01
CA SER A 112 0.42 51.73 -10.45
C SER A 112 -0.99 52.30 -10.66
N THR A 113 -1.59 52.03 -11.82
CA THR A 113 -2.97 52.45 -12.13
C THR A 113 -3.99 51.81 -11.18
N LEU A 114 -3.89 50.50 -10.95
CA LEU A 114 -4.79 49.79 -10.04
C LEU A 114 -4.55 50.21 -8.58
N GLU A 115 -3.30 50.39 -8.17
CA GLU A 115 -2.93 50.86 -6.83
C GLU A 115 -3.52 52.24 -6.54
N ALA A 116 -3.42 53.17 -7.51
CA ALA A 116 -4.00 54.50 -7.39
C ALA A 116 -5.54 54.43 -7.25
N ALA A 117 -6.20 53.54 -7.98
CA ALA A 117 -7.65 53.34 -7.88
C ALA A 117 -8.06 52.76 -6.51
N VAL A 118 -7.30 51.81 -5.96
CA VAL A 118 -7.54 51.25 -4.62
C VAL A 118 -7.38 52.32 -3.55
N LYS A 119 -6.29 53.10 -3.57
CA LYS A 119 -6.06 54.21 -2.65
C LYS A 119 -7.14 55.29 -2.75
N GLY A 120 -7.61 55.55 -3.97
CA GLY A 120 -8.73 56.46 -4.25
C GLY A 120 -10.11 55.90 -3.95
N ARG A 121 -10.22 54.71 -3.32
CA ARG A 121 -11.49 54.04 -3.01
C ARG A 121 -12.42 53.82 -4.23
N LYS A 122 -11.85 53.69 -5.43
CA LYS A 122 -12.60 53.39 -6.65
C LYS A 122 -12.95 51.91 -6.79
N CYS A 123 -12.40 51.05 -5.92
CA CYS A 123 -12.59 49.60 -5.94
C CYS A 123 -13.53 49.08 -4.83
N VAL A 124 -14.44 49.91 -4.31
CA VAL A 124 -15.33 49.55 -3.19
C VAL A 124 -16.60 48.85 -3.66
N GLU A 125 -17.20 49.34 -4.74
CA GLU A 125 -18.45 48.81 -5.30
C GLU A 125 -18.27 48.50 -6.79
N GLY A 126 -19.15 47.65 -7.33
CA GLY A 126 -19.22 47.45 -8.77
C GLY A 126 -19.65 48.75 -9.45
N PRO A 127 -18.93 49.24 -10.47
CA PRO A 127 -19.42 50.35 -11.28
C PRO A 127 -20.79 49.99 -11.87
N PRO A 128 -21.74 50.93 -11.99
CA PRO A 128 -23.08 50.65 -12.52
C PRO A 128 -23.06 49.96 -13.90
N SER A 129 -22.06 50.29 -14.72
CA SER A 129 -21.80 49.67 -16.03
C SER A 129 -21.51 48.17 -15.90
N ILE A 130 -20.65 47.78 -14.95
CA ILE A 130 -20.27 46.39 -14.70
C ILE A 130 -21.38 45.62 -14.01
N ASP A 131 -22.12 46.25 -13.11
CA ASP A 131 -23.27 45.62 -12.46
C ASP A 131 -24.40 45.36 -13.46
N LEU A 132 -24.63 46.24 -14.43
CA LEU A 132 -25.55 45.99 -15.53
C LEU A 132 -25.11 44.80 -16.40
N ILE A 133 -23.82 44.70 -16.73
CA ILE A 133 -23.25 43.54 -17.45
C ILE A 133 -23.44 42.26 -16.62
N LYS A 134 -23.15 42.31 -15.32
CA LYS A 134 -23.33 41.18 -14.39
C LYS A 134 -24.77 40.73 -14.35
N GLN A 135 -25.73 41.63 -14.19
CA GLN A 135 -27.16 41.30 -14.14
C GLN A 135 -27.63 40.67 -15.45
N ARG A 136 -27.22 41.24 -16.60
CA ARG A 136 -27.54 40.69 -17.92
C ARG A 136 -26.99 39.27 -18.10
N LEU A 137 -25.70 39.07 -17.78
CA LEU A 137 -25.07 37.76 -17.89
C LEU A 137 -25.66 36.76 -16.88
N ALA A 138 -25.94 37.18 -15.65
CA ALA A 138 -26.60 36.33 -14.66
C ALA A 138 -27.99 35.88 -15.13
N ALA A 139 -28.79 36.79 -15.71
CA ALA A 139 -30.09 36.44 -16.28
C ALA A 139 -29.97 35.49 -17.48
N GLN A 140 -28.97 35.68 -18.34
CA GLN A 140 -28.69 34.75 -19.44
C GLN A 140 -28.26 33.37 -18.95
N PHE A 141 -27.40 33.30 -17.92
CA PHE A 141 -26.97 32.04 -17.34
C PHE A 141 -28.12 31.32 -16.62
N ALA A 142 -28.99 32.06 -15.93
CA ALA A 142 -30.18 31.51 -15.29
C ALA A 142 -31.10 30.82 -16.31
N ARG A 143 -31.31 31.41 -17.50
CA ARG A 143 -32.05 30.77 -18.59
C ARG A 143 -31.39 29.47 -19.05
N LYS A 144 -30.06 29.47 -19.26
CA LYS A 144 -29.32 28.24 -19.59
C LYS A 144 -29.44 27.16 -18.50
N GLN A 145 -29.49 27.56 -17.24
CA GLN A 145 -29.70 26.61 -16.13
C GLN A 145 -31.11 26.03 -16.13
N GLU A 146 -32.11 26.82 -16.44
CA GLU A 146 -33.49 26.34 -16.60
C GLU A 146 -33.61 25.37 -17.77
N GLU A 147 -33.03 25.71 -18.92
CA GLU A 147 -32.93 24.82 -20.09
C GLU A 147 -32.22 23.50 -19.73
N TYR A 148 -31.09 23.58 -19.01
CA TYR A 148 -30.37 22.39 -18.54
C TYR A 148 -31.22 21.54 -17.57
N ALA A 149 -31.91 22.17 -16.62
CA ALA A 149 -32.79 21.45 -15.69
C ALA A 149 -33.95 20.76 -16.42
N GLN A 150 -34.51 21.38 -17.45
CA GLN A 150 -35.50 20.74 -18.32
C GLN A 150 -34.89 19.58 -19.12
N ALA A 151 -33.69 19.77 -19.69
CA ALA A 151 -32.98 18.72 -20.40
C ALA A 151 -32.67 17.50 -19.50
N ILE A 152 -32.30 17.72 -18.25
CA ILE A 152 -32.11 16.64 -17.26
C ILE A 152 -33.43 15.90 -16.98
N LYS A 153 -34.55 16.62 -16.86
CA LYS A 153 -35.87 15.98 -16.69
C LYS A 153 -36.24 15.10 -17.89
N THR A 154 -36.03 15.60 -19.10
CA THR A 154 -36.25 14.83 -20.33
C THR A 154 -35.34 13.63 -20.40
N HIS A 155 -34.05 13.81 -20.11
CA HIS A 155 -33.07 12.72 -20.09
C HIS A 155 -33.43 11.64 -19.06
N LYS A 156 -33.91 12.00 -17.86
CA LYS A 156 -34.46 11.02 -16.89
C LYS A 156 -35.59 10.18 -17.49
N LEU A 157 -36.49 10.77 -18.28
CA LEU A 157 -37.57 10.04 -18.95
C LEU A 157 -37.02 9.12 -20.06
N ASP A 158 -36.04 9.61 -20.82
CA ASP A 158 -35.38 8.84 -21.87
C ASP A 158 -34.61 7.64 -21.29
N VAL A 159 -33.88 7.82 -20.19
CA VAL A 159 -33.21 6.75 -19.44
C VAL A 159 -34.22 5.73 -18.95
N LYS A 160 -35.32 6.16 -18.31
CA LYS A 160 -36.41 5.24 -17.89
C LYS A 160 -37.04 4.50 -19.07
N LYS A 161 -37.16 5.14 -20.23
CA LYS A 161 -37.66 4.50 -21.46
C LYS A 161 -36.66 3.46 -21.97
N TRP A 162 -35.38 3.82 -22.04
CA TRP A 162 -34.29 2.93 -22.45
C TRP A 162 -34.20 1.70 -21.52
N HIS A 163 -34.29 1.88 -20.20
CA HIS A 163 -34.32 0.75 -19.28
C HIS A 163 -35.50 -0.17 -19.57
N ARG A 164 -36.72 0.38 -19.76
CA ARG A 164 -37.91 -0.43 -20.08
C ARG A 164 -37.73 -1.22 -21.38
N GLU A 165 -37.19 -0.58 -22.41
CA GLU A 165 -36.89 -1.23 -23.69
C GLU A 165 -35.87 -2.36 -23.51
N ASN A 166 -34.80 -2.16 -22.75
CA ASN A 166 -33.80 -3.22 -22.52
C ASN A 166 -34.33 -4.35 -21.64
N PHE A 167 -35.08 -4.05 -20.58
CA PHE A 167 -35.76 -5.07 -19.78
C PHE A 167 -36.71 -5.92 -20.65
N SER A 168 -37.44 -5.30 -21.59
CA SER A 168 -38.36 -6.03 -22.47
C SER A 168 -37.67 -6.97 -23.47
N LYS A 169 -36.37 -6.78 -23.73
CA LYS A 169 -35.56 -7.66 -24.57
C LYS A 169 -35.05 -8.89 -23.82
N LEU A 170 -35.09 -8.87 -22.48
CA LEU A 170 -34.74 -10.02 -21.67
C LEU A 170 -35.87 -11.06 -21.76
N ASP A 171 -35.50 -12.31 -21.98
CA ASP A 171 -36.40 -13.46 -22.07
C ASP A 171 -36.16 -14.50 -20.96
N ASP A 172 -35.12 -14.28 -20.14
CA ASP A 172 -34.79 -15.08 -18.98
C ASP A 172 -35.24 -14.40 -17.67
N PRO A 173 -36.12 -15.05 -16.88
CA PRO A 173 -36.54 -14.54 -15.57
C PRO A 173 -35.38 -14.19 -14.62
N SER A 174 -34.24 -14.91 -14.70
CA SER A 174 -33.08 -14.62 -13.85
C SER A 174 -32.36 -13.33 -14.26
N ALA A 175 -32.19 -13.10 -15.56
CA ALA A 175 -31.67 -11.85 -16.10
C ALA A 175 -32.60 -10.67 -15.77
N GLU A 176 -33.91 -10.86 -15.88
CA GLU A 176 -34.89 -9.82 -15.52
C GLU A 176 -34.84 -9.44 -14.04
N ALA A 177 -34.79 -10.44 -13.15
CA ALA A 177 -34.68 -10.20 -11.71
C ALA A 177 -33.38 -9.48 -11.33
N ARG A 178 -32.26 -9.82 -11.98
CA ARG A 178 -30.97 -9.12 -11.81
C ARG A 178 -30.98 -7.70 -12.36
N TYR A 179 -31.79 -7.45 -13.40
CA TYR A 179 -31.92 -6.14 -14.01
C TYR A 179 -32.74 -5.18 -13.13
N ASP A 180 -33.97 -5.57 -12.77
CA ASP A 180 -34.82 -4.79 -11.86
C ASP A 180 -35.86 -5.70 -11.17
N LEU A 181 -35.72 -5.87 -9.85
CA LEU A 181 -36.62 -6.70 -9.04
C LEU A 181 -38.07 -6.18 -9.05
N GLY A 182 -38.29 -4.86 -9.14
CA GLY A 182 -39.62 -4.26 -9.17
C GLY A 182 -40.36 -4.56 -10.46
N TRP A 183 -39.68 -4.46 -11.60
CA TRP A 183 -40.24 -4.78 -12.91
C TRP A 183 -40.42 -6.28 -13.10
N PHE A 184 -39.48 -7.09 -12.63
CA PHE A 184 -39.62 -8.54 -12.56
C PHE A 184 -40.90 -8.93 -11.78
N ILE A 185 -41.07 -8.43 -10.55
CA ILE A 185 -42.26 -8.74 -9.74
C ILE A 185 -43.55 -8.26 -10.41
N SER A 186 -43.53 -7.07 -11.01
CA SER A 186 -44.68 -6.50 -11.74
C SER A 186 -45.05 -7.33 -12.98
N LYS A 187 -44.06 -7.86 -13.70
CA LYS A 187 -44.30 -8.66 -14.91
C LYS A 187 -44.97 -10.00 -14.58
N TYR A 188 -44.47 -10.71 -13.56
CA TYR A 188 -44.91 -12.09 -13.28
C TYR A 188 -46.05 -12.20 -12.25
N PHE A 189 -46.09 -11.35 -11.23
CA PHE A 189 -46.90 -11.63 -10.03
C PHE A 189 -47.96 -10.58 -9.69
N VAL A 190 -47.91 -9.40 -10.31
CA VAL A 190 -48.76 -8.27 -9.91
C VAL A 190 -49.45 -7.67 -11.15
N ASN A 191 -50.68 -7.20 -11.01
CA ASN A 191 -51.38 -6.45 -12.06
C ASN A 191 -50.90 -4.99 -12.08
N ASP A 192 -51.30 -4.24 -13.10
CA ASP A 192 -50.88 -2.83 -13.26
C ASP A 192 -51.39 -1.93 -12.11
N ASP A 193 -52.42 -2.37 -11.37
CA ASP A 193 -52.96 -1.70 -10.18
C ASP A 193 -52.26 -2.09 -8.87
N GLY A 194 -51.24 -2.95 -8.91
CA GLY A 194 -50.54 -3.43 -7.72
C GLY A 194 -51.19 -4.65 -7.05
N SER A 195 -52.31 -5.17 -7.57
CA SER A 195 -52.99 -6.35 -6.98
C SER A 195 -52.32 -7.67 -7.38
N PRO A 196 -52.34 -8.72 -6.52
CA PRO A 196 -51.81 -10.04 -6.85
C PRO A 196 -52.45 -10.65 -8.10
N ALA A 197 -51.65 -11.25 -8.97
CA ALA A 197 -52.07 -11.73 -10.29
C ALA A 197 -51.82 -13.24 -10.51
N PRO A 198 -52.48 -14.15 -9.78
CA PRO A 198 -52.22 -15.59 -9.84
C PRO A 198 -52.41 -16.25 -11.20
N LYS A 199 -53.19 -15.62 -12.09
CA LYS A 199 -53.42 -16.11 -13.45
C LYS A 199 -52.33 -15.70 -14.44
N LYS A 200 -51.52 -14.67 -14.15
CA LYS A 200 -50.42 -14.23 -15.04
C LYS A 200 -49.32 -15.30 -15.12
N THR A 201 -48.99 -15.90 -13.99
CA THR A 201 -47.93 -16.89 -13.89
C THR A 201 -48.37 -18.01 -12.94
N PRO A 202 -49.20 -18.95 -13.44
CA PRO A 202 -49.71 -20.05 -12.63
C PRO A 202 -48.63 -21.10 -12.31
N GLU A 203 -47.58 -21.17 -13.13
CA GLU A 203 -46.43 -22.03 -12.92
C GLU A 203 -45.35 -21.35 -12.07
N PRO A 204 -44.56 -22.10 -11.30
CA PRO A 204 -43.44 -21.56 -10.53
C PRO A 204 -42.40 -20.87 -11.42
N VAL A 205 -41.90 -19.72 -10.99
CA VAL A 205 -40.74 -19.05 -11.59
C VAL A 205 -39.50 -19.42 -10.79
N ILE A 206 -38.49 -19.92 -11.50
CA ILE A 206 -37.22 -20.35 -10.92
C ILE A 206 -36.14 -19.42 -11.48
N ILE A 207 -35.41 -18.73 -10.60
CA ILE A 207 -34.37 -17.78 -10.98
C ILE A 207 -33.05 -18.12 -10.31
N TRP A 208 -31.95 -17.82 -11.01
CA TRP A 208 -30.58 -18.06 -10.57
C TRP A 208 -29.86 -16.76 -10.22
N ASP A 209 -28.84 -16.85 -9.37
CA ASP A 209 -27.90 -15.77 -9.03
C ASP A 209 -28.58 -14.47 -8.60
N VAL A 210 -29.38 -14.54 -7.53
CA VAL A 210 -30.11 -13.37 -7.01
C VAL A 210 -29.18 -12.55 -6.13
N ASN A 211 -28.63 -11.46 -6.68
CA ASN A 211 -27.71 -10.57 -5.97
C ASN A 211 -28.31 -9.91 -4.72
N ASP A 212 -29.63 -9.67 -4.69
CA ASP A 212 -30.33 -9.02 -3.56
C ASP A 212 -31.49 -9.89 -3.07
N SER A 213 -31.13 -11.01 -2.45
CA SER A 213 -32.07 -12.01 -1.91
C SER A 213 -32.99 -11.43 -0.84
N GLU A 214 -32.49 -10.51 0.00
CA GLU A 214 -33.27 -9.88 1.06
C GLU A 214 -34.34 -8.93 0.51
N SER A 215 -34.01 -8.07 -0.47
CA SER A 215 -35.03 -7.20 -1.08
C SER A 215 -36.05 -8.00 -1.87
N LEU A 216 -35.64 -9.06 -2.58
CA LEU A 216 -36.58 -9.97 -3.22
C LEU A 216 -37.54 -10.59 -2.20
N HIS A 217 -37.01 -11.10 -1.08
CA HIS A 217 -37.81 -11.66 0.02
C HIS A 217 -38.81 -10.62 0.54
N ARG A 218 -38.35 -9.41 0.89
CA ARG A 218 -39.22 -8.33 1.41
C ARG A 218 -40.32 -7.92 0.44
N ARG A 219 -40.08 -7.95 -0.88
CA ARG A 219 -41.09 -7.63 -1.89
C ARG A 219 -42.14 -8.73 -2.03
N ILE A 220 -41.70 -9.99 -2.05
CA ILE A 220 -42.60 -11.15 -2.18
C ILE A 220 -43.55 -11.27 -0.99
N TYR A 221 -43.06 -11.07 0.24
CA TYR A 221 -43.89 -11.17 1.44
C TYR A 221 -45.02 -10.14 1.52
N LYS A 222 -44.97 -9.07 0.72
CA LYS A 222 -46.02 -8.06 0.63
C LYS A 222 -47.17 -8.47 -0.31
N ILE A 223 -47.04 -9.57 -1.06
CA ILE A 223 -48.01 -10.02 -2.06
C ILE A 223 -48.79 -11.22 -1.50
N PRO A 224 -50.09 -11.07 -1.15
CA PRO A 224 -50.89 -12.16 -0.60
C PRO A 224 -50.93 -13.40 -1.51
N GLY A 225 -50.68 -14.58 -0.91
CA GLY A 225 -50.73 -15.88 -1.59
C GLY A 225 -49.51 -16.24 -2.43
N LEU A 226 -48.49 -15.37 -2.47
CA LEU A 226 -47.21 -15.65 -3.10
C LEU A 226 -46.21 -16.16 -2.07
N ARG A 227 -45.46 -17.21 -2.41
CA ARG A 227 -44.36 -17.74 -1.58
C ARG A 227 -43.06 -17.77 -2.35
N ALA A 228 -41.98 -17.70 -1.60
CA ALA A 228 -40.67 -17.96 -2.14
C ALA A 228 -39.81 -18.80 -1.21
N ARG A 229 -38.92 -19.56 -1.84
CA ARG A 229 -37.72 -20.09 -1.21
C ARG A 229 -36.54 -19.48 -1.92
N ILE A 230 -35.70 -18.78 -1.19
CA ILE A 230 -34.60 -18.00 -1.74
C ILE A 230 -33.31 -18.49 -1.06
N THR A 231 -32.35 -18.92 -1.86
CA THR A 231 -30.94 -19.02 -1.50
C THR A 231 -30.17 -18.01 -2.33
N ASP A 232 -28.87 -17.85 -2.06
CA ASP A 232 -28.04 -16.90 -2.81
C ASP A 232 -27.87 -17.28 -4.29
N TYR A 233 -28.04 -18.56 -4.62
CA TYR A 233 -27.85 -19.08 -5.97
C TYR A 233 -29.15 -19.41 -6.70
N LEU A 234 -30.21 -19.73 -5.96
CA LEU A 234 -31.45 -20.25 -6.53
C LEU A 234 -32.65 -19.75 -5.74
N ALA A 235 -33.61 -19.15 -6.44
CA ALA A 235 -34.88 -18.80 -5.87
C ALA A 235 -36.04 -19.43 -6.64
N VAL A 236 -37.03 -19.92 -5.89
CA VAL A 236 -38.31 -20.37 -6.40
C VAL A 236 -39.37 -19.44 -5.89
N ILE A 237 -40.16 -18.89 -6.81
CA ILE A 237 -41.26 -17.98 -6.51
C ILE A 237 -42.52 -18.55 -7.15
N ALA A 238 -43.54 -18.80 -6.36
CA ALA A 238 -44.79 -19.37 -6.87
C ALA A 238 -45.97 -19.04 -5.95
N TRP A 239 -47.16 -19.14 -6.52
CA TRP A 239 -48.40 -19.10 -5.73
C TRP A 239 -48.51 -20.33 -4.83
N ASP A 240 -49.20 -20.18 -3.70
CA ASP A 240 -49.38 -21.21 -2.67
C ASP A 240 -49.70 -22.61 -3.24
N SER A 241 -50.60 -22.68 -4.22
CA SER A 241 -51.04 -23.94 -4.85
C SER A 241 -49.97 -24.63 -5.71
N ALA A 242 -49.01 -23.88 -6.25
CA ALA A 242 -47.94 -24.38 -7.13
C ALA A 242 -46.58 -24.47 -6.41
N PHE A 243 -46.43 -23.89 -5.22
CA PHE A 243 -45.15 -23.75 -4.54
C PHE A 243 -44.44 -25.08 -4.29
N LYS A 244 -45.14 -26.10 -3.79
CA LYS A 244 -44.55 -27.44 -3.55
C LYS A 244 -43.98 -28.06 -4.83
N ARG A 245 -44.69 -27.92 -5.96
CA ARG A 245 -44.22 -28.39 -7.27
C ARG A 245 -42.98 -27.61 -7.73
N GLY A 246 -42.98 -26.28 -7.50
CA GLY A 246 -41.84 -25.42 -7.82
C GLY A 246 -40.56 -25.81 -7.11
N ILE A 247 -40.64 -26.15 -5.82
CA ILE A 247 -39.47 -26.63 -5.06
C ILE A 247 -38.89 -27.90 -5.68
N GLY A 248 -39.73 -28.88 -6.01
CA GLY A 248 -39.27 -30.12 -6.65
C GLY A 248 -38.64 -29.90 -8.03
N ASN A 249 -39.22 -29.02 -8.85
CA ASN A 249 -38.67 -28.64 -10.15
C ASN A 249 -37.30 -27.98 -10.00
N ALA A 250 -37.19 -26.98 -9.12
CA ALA A 250 -35.94 -26.25 -8.92
C ALA A 250 -34.83 -27.12 -8.33
N PHE A 251 -35.17 -28.00 -7.38
CA PHE A 251 -34.23 -28.97 -6.83
C PHE A 251 -33.67 -29.88 -7.94
N SER A 252 -34.52 -30.31 -8.87
CA SER A 252 -34.10 -31.13 -10.03
C SER A 252 -33.23 -30.36 -11.02
N MET A 253 -33.33 -29.04 -11.06
CA MET A 253 -32.51 -28.16 -11.91
C MET A 253 -31.13 -27.84 -11.30
N ILE A 254 -30.83 -28.23 -10.06
CA ILE A 254 -29.49 -28.03 -9.47
C ILE A 254 -28.44 -28.93 -10.14
N ASP A 255 -28.86 -30.03 -10.74
CA ASP A 255 -27.99 -30.97 -11.45
C ASP A 255 -27.60 -30.49 -12.86
N ARG A 256 -27.11 -29.26 -12.97
CA ARG A 256 -26.67 -28.69 -14.24
C ARG A 256 -25.14 -28.82 -14.41
N PRO A 257 -24.66 -29.35 -15.55
CA PRO A 257 -23.24 -29.60 -15.77
C PRO A 257 -22.36 -28.34 -15.93
N ASP A 258 -22.97 -27.15 -16.09
CA ASP A 258 -22.26 -25.88 -16.22
C ASP A 258 -21.90 -25.23 -14.87
N VAL A 259 -22.45 -25.73 -13.75
CA VAL A 259 -22.15 -25.22 -12.40
C VAL A 259 -20.92 -25.93 -11.85
N LYS A 260 -19.80 -25.20 -11.68
CA LYS A 260 -18.55 -25.75 -11.12
C LYS A 260 -18.60 -26.09 -9.62
N VAL A 261 -19.70 -25.74 -8.96
CA VAL A 261 -19.89 -25.92 -7.52
C VAL A 261 -20.37 -27.35 -7.25
N ASN A 262 -19.99 -27.91 -6.10
CA ASN A 262 -20.44 -29.23 -5.64
C ASN A 262 -21.99 -29.30 -5.56
N HIS A 263 -22.64 -30.04 -6.47
CA HIS A 263 -24.11 -30.16 -6.52
C HIS A 263 -24.74 -30.59 -5.19
N PRO A 264 -24.22 -31.62 -4.47
CA PRO A 264 -24.74 -31.98 -3.15
C PRO A 264 -24.80 -30.81 -2.16
N THR A 265 -23.84 -29.88 -2.22
CA THR A 265 -23.81 -28.69 -1.36
C THR A 265 -24.97 -27.76 -1.67
N LEU A 266 -25.20 -27.47 -2.96
CA LEU A 266 -26.31 -26.61 -3.38
C LEU A 266 -27.67 -27.24 -3.07
N GLU A 267 -27.81 -28.56 -3.28
CA GLU A 267 -29.03 -29.31 -2.95
C GLU A 267 -29.34 -29.28 -1.45
N ALA A 268 -28.33 -29.55 -0.62
CA ALA A 268 -28.47 -29.50 0.84
C ALA A 268 -28.83 -28.09 1.33
N LEU A 269 -28.31 -27.04 0.69
CA LEU A 269 -28.62 -25.66 1.04
C LEU A 269 -30.05 -25.29 0.65
N PHE A 270 -30.48 -25.73 -0.53
CA PHE A 270 -31.77 -25.39 -1.10
C PHE A 270 -32.92 -26.12 -0.41
N ASP A 271 -32.85 -27.44 -0.28
CA ASP A 271 -33.86 -28.22 0.42
C ASP A 271 -33.22 -29.44 1.12
N PRO A 272 -32.94 -29.34 2.43
CA PRO A 272 -32.37 -30.44 3.20
C PRO A 272 -33.20 -31.72 3.15
N GLU A 273 -34.53 -31.65 3.11
CA GLU A 273 -35.37 -32.85 3.11
C GLU A 273 -35.28 -33.60 1.78
N LEU A 274 -35.32 -32.89 0.65
CA LEU A 274 -35.14 -33.48 -0.67
C LEU A 274 -33.72 -33.98 -0.88
N PHE A 275 -32.72 -33.27 -0.36
CA PHE A 275 -31.33 -33.74 -0.32
C PHE A 275 -31.21 -35.09 0.43
N LEU A 276 -31.78 -35.19 1.63
CA LEU A 276 -31.80 -36.44 2.39
C LEU A 276 -32.57 -37.55 1.66
N ALA A 277 -33.72 -37.21 1.06
CA ALA A 277 -34.51 -38.15 0.27
C ALA A 277 -33.71 -38.72 -0.92
N LYS A 278 -32.97 -37.86 -1.64
CA LYS A 278 -32.16 -38.23 -2.79
C LYS A 278 -30.98 -39.12 -2.41
N TYR A 279 -30.23 -38.75 -1.38
CA TYR A 279 -28.94 -39.40 -1.09
C TYR A 279 -28.96 -40.45 0.03
N PHE A 280 -29.94 -40.43 0.94
CA PHE A 280 -29.90 -41.26 2.15
C PHE A 280 -31.17 -42.04 2.45
N LEU A 281 -32.30 -41.71 1.82
CA LEU A 281 -33.58 -42.41 2.02
C LEU A 281 -34.04 -43.15 0.75
N ASP A 282 -35.06 -43.99 0.87
CA ASP A 282 -35.76 -44.68 -0.22
C ASP A 282 -36.94 -43.85 -0.82
N GLY A 283 -36.88 -42.52 -0.68
CA GLY A 283 -37.89 -41.59 -1.17
C GLY A 283 -38.15 -40.46 -0.19
N TRP A 284 -39.17 -39.65 -0.47
CA TRP A 284 -39.57 -38.56 0.44
C TRP A 284 -40.19 -39.14 1.72
N HIS A 285 -39.61 -38.81 2.88
CA HIS A 285 -39.94 -39.42 4.18
C HIS A 285 -39.77 -40.95 4.20
N GLY A 286 -38.88 -41.42 3.34
CA GLY A 286 -38.52 -42.82 3.22
C GLY A 286 -37.76 -43.37 4.42
N ARG A 287 -37.55 -44.69 4.43
CA ARG A 287 -36.67 -45.37 5.38
C ARG A 287 -35.20 -45.12 5.03
N PRO A 288 -34.29 -45.15 6.03
CA PRO A 288 -32.85 -45.11 5.79
C PRO A 288 -32.41 -46.15 4.76
N ASN A 289 -31.71 -45.71 3.72
CA ASN A 289 -31.15 -46.58 2.68
C ASN A 289 -29.63 -46.71 2.87
N HIS A 290 -29.22 -47.76 3.60
CA HIS A 290 -27.82 -48.06 3.88
C HIS A 290 -27.04 -48.60 2.67
N GLU A 291 -27.63 -48.77 1.49
CA GLU A 291 -26.89 -49.15 0.26
C GLU A 291 -26.23 -47.92 -0.40
N LYS A 292 -26.73 -46.71 -0.12
CA LYS A 292 -26.15 -45.43 -0.56
C LYS A 292 -24.95 -45.03 0.32
N GLN A 293 -23.90 -45.86 0.33
CA GLN A 293 -22.92 -45.91 1.44
C GLN A 293 -21.86 -44.82 1.50
N LYS A 294 -21.52 -44.15 0.40
CA LYS A 294 -20.38 -43.23 0.39
C LYS A 294 -20.76 -41.92 1.10
N PRO A 295 -20.02 -41.49 2.14
CA PRO A 295 -20.23 -40.17 2.72
C PRO A 295 -20.09 -39.09 1.66
N LEU A 296 -21.00 -38.12 1.69
CA LEU A 296 -20.94 -36.93 0.86
C LEU A 296 -20.16 -35.85 1.57
N THR A 297 -19.39 -35.09 0.80
CA THR A 297 -18.64 -33.93 1.28
C THR A 297 -19.27 -32.69 0.69
N LEU A 298 -19.69 -31.78 1.57
CA LEU A 298 -20.21 -30.47 1.23
C LEU A 298 -19.10 -29.42 1.42
N GLU A 299 -19.13 -28.37 0.61
CA GLU A 299 -18.08 -27.34 0.61
C GLU A 299 -18.01 -26.54 1.92
N SER A 300 -16.83 -25.95 2.18
CA SER A 300 -16.51 -25.21 3.41
C SER A 300 -17.51 -24.09 3.71
N TRP A 301 -17.91 -23.32 2.69
CA TRP A 301 -18.79 -22.17 2.87
C TRP A 301 -20.19 -22.54 3.34
N PHE A 302 -20.62 -23.80 3.14
CA PHE A 302 -21.87 -24.31 3.68
C PHE A 302 -21.91 -24.24 5.21
N ALA A 303 -20.77 -24.43 5.87
CA ALA A 303 -20.64 -24.35 7.32
C ALA A 303 -20.89 -22.94 7.88
N TYR A 304 -20.62 -21.89 7.09
CA TYR A 304 -20.85 -20.50 7.49
C TYR A 304 -22.29 -20.03 7.23
N SER A 305 -23.09 -20.85 6.53
CA SER A 305 -24.49 -20.57 6.28
C SER A 305 -25.38 -21.16 7.38
N ASN A 306 -26.62 -20.67 7.48
CA ASN A 306 -27.66 -21.34 8.27
C ASN A 306 -28.07 -22.71 7.70
N GLY A 307 -27.48 -23.15 6.57
CA GLY A 307 -27.73 -24.43 5.93
C GLY A 307 -27.36 -25.62 6.80
N ILE A 308 -26.26 -25.55 7.56
CA ILE A 308 -25.82 -26.66 8.43
C ILE A 308 -26.85 -26.98 9.52
N GLU A 309 -27.40 -25.96 10.18
CA GLU A 309 -28.37 -26.16 11.25
C GLU A 309 -29.70 -26.68 10.72
N LYS A 310 -30.14 -26.18 9.55
CA LYS A 310 -31.33 -26.73 8.86
C LYS A 310 -31.12 -28.19 8.44
N LEU A 311 -29.92 -28.53 7.95
CA LEU A 311 -29.59 -29.90 7.57
C LEU A 311 -29.51 -30.83 8.79
N LYS A 312 -28.90 -30.40 9.90
CA LYS A 312 -28.91 -31.13 11.17
C LYS A 312 -30.34 -31.35 11.67
N GLN A 313 -31.18 -30.31 11.63
CA GLN A 313 -32.58 -30.40 12.02
C GLN A 313 -33.34 -31.44 11.20
N ALA A 314 -33.18 -31.44 9.87
CA ALA A 314 -33.79 -32.43 8.99
C ALA A 314 -33.27 -33.85 9.25
N ALA A 315 -31.96 -33.99 9.48
CA ALA A 315 -31.32 -35.28 9.72
C ALA A 315 -31.61 -35.90 11.09
N ASN A 316 -32.06 -35.11 12.08
CA ASN A 316 -32.43 -35.63 13.41
C ASN A 316 -33.53 -36.71 13.34
N HIS A 317 -34.29 -36.76 12.24
CA HIS A 317 -35.32 -37.77 12.00
C HIS A 317 -34.82 -39.02 11.25
N VAL A 318 -33.52 -39.11 10.93
CA VAL A 318 -32.91 -40.20 10.16
C VAL A 318 -31.91 -40.97 11.05
N PRO A 319 -32.31 -42.09 11.67
CA PRO A 319 -31.44 -42.83 12.59
C PRO A 319 -30.12 -43.27 11.97
N GLY A 320 -29.02 -42.98 12.66
CA GLY A 320 -27.66 -43.40 12.27
C GLY A 320 -26.99 -42.54 11.19
N LEU A 321 -27.68 -41.52 10.68
CA LEU A 321 -27.07 -40.51 9.82
C LEU A 321 -26.29 -39.50 10.68
N LEU A 322 -25.05 -39.22 10.29
CA LEU A 322 -24.15 -38.29 10.97
C LEU A 322 -23.83 -37.13 10.03
N ILE A 323 -23.94 -35.91 10.56
CA ILE A 323 -23.46 -34.68 9.93
C ILE A 323 -22.37 -34.15 10.83
N GLN A 324 -21.17 -33.99 10.29
CA GLN A 324 -20.01 -33.60 11.06
C GLN A 324 -19.19 -32.54 10.31
N GLU A 325 -18.78 -31.50 11.04
CA GLU A 325 -17.72 -30.61 10.60
C GLU A 325 -16.38 -31.34 10.66
N ALA A 326 -15.66 -31.33 9.55
CA ALA A 326 -14.38 -32.02 9.42
C ALA A 326 -13.41 -31.19 8.59
N THR A 327 -12.13 -31.55 8.65
CA THR A 327 -11.11 -31.00 7.78
C THR A 327 -10.63 -32.09 6.85
N ARG A 328 -10.67 -31.83 5.54
CA ARG A 328 -10.18 -32.73 4.49
C ARG A 328 -8.86 -32.23 3.93
N PRO A 329 -8.01 -33.09 3.34
CA PRO A 329 -6.89 -32.64 2.52
C PRO A 329 -7.41 -31.71 1.41
N SER A 330 -6.73 -30.59 1.21
CA SER A 330 -7.08 -29.64 0.15
C SER A 330 -6.31 -29.98 -1.13
N ASP A 331 -6.98 -29.84 -2.27
CA ASP A 331 -6.36 -29.98 -3.60
C ASP A 331 -5.61 -28.70 -4.01
N ASN A 332 -5.79 -27.61 -3.27
CA ASN A 332 -5.14 -26.32 -3.53
C ASN A 332 -3.70 -26.35 -3.01
N SER A 333 -2.73 -25.95 -3.84
CA SER A 333 -1.31 -25.89 -3.45
C SER A 333 -1.03 -24.97 -2.26
N TRP A 334 -1.90 -24.00 -1.98
CA TRP A 334 -1.69 -22.98 -0.95
C TRP A 334 -2.23 -23.36 0.43
N GLN A 335 -3.13 -24.34 0.53
CA GLN A 335 -3.73 -24.78 1.79
C GLN A 335 -3.61 -26.30 1.88
N ARG A 336 -3.21 -26.85 3.02
CA ARG A 336 -3.05 -28.31 3.17
C ARG A 336 -4.34 -29.02 3.53
N ASP A 337 -5.22 -28.25 4.14
CA ASP A 337 -6.45 -28.74 4.73
C ASP A 337 -7.57 -27.71 4.49
N GLU A 338 -8.76 -28.21 4.22
CA GLU A 338 -9.96 -27.41 3.95
C GLU A 338 -11.07 -27.88 4.88
N ASN A 339 -11.77 -26.95 5.52
CA ASN A 339 -12.96 -27.28 6.29
C ASN A 339 -14.07 -27.77 5.36
N CYS A 340 -14.89 -28.71 5.81
CA CYS A 340 -15.99 -29.24 5.03
C CYS A 340 -17.05 -29.81 5.98
N ILE A 341 -18.26 -30.01 5.45
CA ILE A 341 -19.27 -30.80 6.14
C ILE A 341 -19.33 -32.17 5.50
N ILE A 342 -19.15 -33.22 6.30
CA ILE A 342 -19.32 -34.60 5.84
C ILE A 342 -20.67 -35.13 6.32
N VAL A 343 -21.42 -35.71 5.40
CA VAL A 343 -22.75 -36.28 5.65
C VAL A 343 -22.74 -37.75 5.25
N GLY A 344 -23.12 -38.64 6.15
CA GLY A 344 -23.21 -40.06 5.84
C GLY A 344 -23.50 -40.93 7.06
N TRP A 345 -23.50 -42.25 6.87
CA TRP A 345 -23.71 -43.18 7.97
C TRP A 345 -22.53 -43.14 8.95
N GLY A 346 -22.80 -43.13 10.25
CA GLY A 346 -21.80 -42.85 11.30
C GLY A 346 -20.45 -43.56 11.13
N LYS A 347 -20.45 -44.89 10.92
CA LYS A 347 -19.22 -45.67 10.70
C LYS A 347 -18.42 -45.23 9.46
N GLY A 348 -19.12 -44.84 8.39
CA GLY A 348 -18.51 -44.35 7.14
C GLY A 348 -17.87 -42.98 7.32
N VAL A 349 -18.58 -42.07 8.01
CA VAL A 349 -18.09 -40.72 8.32
C VAL A 349 -16.85 -40.78 9.22
N GLU A 350 -16.90 -41.52 10.32
CA GLU A 350 -15.78 -41.67 11.26
C GLU A 350 -14.52 -42.23 10.56
N LYS A 351 -14.70 -43.26 9.72
CA LYS A 351 -13.62 -43.84 8.92
C LYS A 351 -12.99 -42.81 7.97
N GLN A 352 -13.82 -42.04 7.27
CA GLN A 352 -13.35 -41.01 6.33
C GLN A 352 -12.60 -39.88 7.04
N VAL A 353 -13.14 -39.36 8.14
CA VAL A 353 -12.52 -38.29 8.95
C VAL A 353 -11.18 -38.76 9.52
N LYS A 354 -11.10 -40.00 10.02
CA LYS A 354 -9.83 -40.58 10.50
C LYS A 354 -8.81 -40.68 9.37
N SER A 355 -9.22 -41.09 8.17
CA SER A 355 -8.35 -41.15 6.99
C SER A 355 -7.80 -39.76 6.62
N TRP A 356 -8.65 -38.73 6.62
CA TRP A 356 -8.24 -37.36 6.34
C TRP A 356 -7.25 -36.81 7.36
N LYS A 357 -7.48 -37.04 8.66
CA LYS A 357 -6.53 -36.63 9.71
C LYS A 357 -5.14 -37.23 9.52
N SER A 358 -5.06 -38.52 9.18
CA SER A 358 -3.79 -39.19 8.88
C SER A 358 -3.09 -38.59 7.66
N GLU A 359 -3.84 -38.27 6.60
CA GLU A 359 -3.29 -37.69 5.37
C GLU A 359 -2.80 -36.26 5.58
N ILE A 360 -3.57 -35.43 6.30
CA ILE A 360 -3.15 -34.07 6.67
C ILE A 360 -1.87 -34.10 7.51
N ALA A 361 -1.75 -35.03 8.47
CA ALA A 361 -0.54 -35.19 9.26
C ALA A 361 0.67 -35.60 8.38
N ARG A 362 0.46 -36.51 7.43
CA ARG A 362 1.49 -36.91 6.45
C ARG A 362 1.97 -35.73 5.61
N LEU A 363 1.04 -34.92 5.08
CA LEU A 363 1.36 -33.73 4.28
C LEU A 363 2.09 -32.66 5.11
N LYS A 364 1.70 -32.46 6.38
CA LYS A 364 2.40 -31.54 7.29
C LYS A 364 3.85 -31.97 7.55
N ASN A 365 4.09 -33.28 7.74
CA ASN A 365 5.45 -33.80 7.92
C ASN A 365 6.31 -33.63 6.66
N LEU A 366 5.77 -33.94 5.47
CA LEU A 366 6.49 -33.77 4.21
C LEU A 366 6.93 -32.32 3.98
N ASP A 367 6.09 -31.36 4.31
CA ASP A 367 6.46 -29.95 4.20
C ASP A 367 7.54 -29.54 5.21
N ILE A 368 7.48 -30.03 6.44
CA ILE A 368 8.55 -29.79 7.43
C ILE A 368 9.87 -30.34 6.89
N GLU A 369 9.87 -31.53 6.27
CA GLU A 369 11.06 -32.10 5.63
C GLU A 369 11.53 -31.27 4.43
N GLN A 370 10.63 -30.84 3.55
CA GLN A 370 10.96 -29.98 2.42
C GLN A 370 11.55 -28.64 2.87
N LYS A 371 10.95 -28.02 3.88
CA LYS A 371 11.43 -26.77 4.47
C LYS A 371 12.84 -26.93 5.05
N LYS A 372 13.08 -28.01 5.81
CA LYS A 372 14.42 -28.34 6.32
C LYS A 372 15.42 -28.56 5.18
N LEU A 373 15.04 -29.27 4.13
CA LEU A 373 15.89 -29.49 2.96
C LEU A 373 16.19 -28.18 2.21
N SER A 374 15.22 -27.26 2.12
CA SER A 374 15.45 -25.95 1.51
C SER A 374 16.36 -25.07 2.37
N GLU A 375 16.16 -25.04 3.68
CA GLU A 375 17.03 -24.32 4.63
C GLU A 375 18.46 -24.87 4.58
N GLU A 376 18.64 -26.19 4.58
CA GLU A 376 19.95 -26.82 4.46
C GLU A 376 20.63 -26.48 3.13
N LYS A 377 19.88 -26.51 2.02
CA LYS A 377 20.39 -26.10 0.70
C LYS A 377 20.81 -24.64 0.69
N GLU A 378 20.04 -23.75 1.31
CA GLU A 378 20.36 -22.33 1.40
C GLU A 378 21.62 -22.09 2.23
N ILE A 379 21.72 -22.71 3.42
CA ILE A 379 22.92 -22.66 4.26
C ILE A 379 24.14 -23.17 3.49
N ARG A 380 24.01 -24.31 2.80
CA ARG A 380 25.09 -24.88 1.99
C ARG A 380 25.49 -23.96 0.83
N ALA A 381 24.53 -23.28 0.21
CA ALA A 381 24.80 -22.31 -0.85
C ALA A 381 25.54 -21.08 -0.30
N LYS A 382 25.11 -20.54 0.85
CA LYS A 382 25.78 -19.42 1.54
C LYS A 382 27.21 -19.77 1.94
N LEU A 383 27.46 -20.98 2.43
CA LEU A 383 28.78 -21.46 2.85
C LEU A 383 29.69 -21.92 1.70
N LYS A 384 29.18 -22.01 0.48
CA LYS A 384 29.93 -22.53 -0.68
C LYS A 384 31.22 -21.76 -0.96
N PRO A 385 31.28 -20.41 -0.97
CA PRO A 385 32.51 -19.67 -1.27
C PRO A 385 33.65 -19.98 -0.29
N HIS A 386 33.34 -20.11 1.00
CA HIS A 386 34.32 -20.48 2.02
C HIS A 386 34.78 -21.95 1.88
N THR A 387 33.83 -22.86 1.61
CA THR A 387 34.14 -24.28 1.40
C THR A 387 35.03 -24.50 0.17
N ASP A 388 34.78 -23.76 -0.91
CA ASP A 388 35.57 -23.79 -2.13
C ASP A 388 36.99 -23.22 -1.86
N PHE A 389 37.10 -22.11 -1.13
CA PHE A 389 38.38 -21.54 -0.72
C PHE A 389 39.23 -22.51 0.12
N ILE A 390 38.65 -23.14 1.15
CA ILE A 390 39.36 -24.15 1.97
C ILE A 390 39.84 -25.32 1.11
N ARG A 391 39.03 -25.78 0.14
CA ARG A 391 39.39 -26.91 -0.72
C ARG A 391 40.59 -26.59 -1.62
N GLU A 392 40.71 -25.34 -2.06
CA GLU A 392 41.80 -24.87 -2.93
C GLU A 392 43.09 -24.57 -2.13
N LYS A 393 42.98 -24.01 -0.92
CA LYS A 393 44.13 -23.75 -0.05
C LYS A 393 44.58 -24.97 0.74
N ARG A 394 45.62 -25.66 0.24
CA ARG A 394 46.22 -26.84 0.90
C ARG A 394 47.34 -26.53 1.90
N SER A 395 47.90 -25.33 1.95
CA SER A 395 49.03 -24.99 2.83
C SER A 395 48.60 -24.10 3.99
N LEU A 396 48.79 -24.59 5.22
CA LEU A 396 48.68 -23.76 6.42
C LEU A 396 49.87 -22.79 6.49
N PRO A 397 49.67 -21.56 6.97
CA PRO A 397 50.78 -20.68 7.32
C PRO A 397 51.66 -21.33 8.38
N SER A 398 52.96 -21.44 8.10
CA SER A 398 53.94 -21.90 9.08
C SER A 398 54.55 -20.68 9.78
N GLY A 399 54.12 -20.37 11.00
CA GLY A 399 54.67 -19.28 11.81
C GLY A 399 53.62 -18.53 12.64
N PRO A 400 54.03 -17.49 13.39
CA PRO A 400 53.08 -16.60 14.07
C PRO A 400 52.25 -15.82 13.04
N PHE A 401 50.96 -15.64 13.32
CA PHE A 401 50.09 -14.84 12.46
C PHE A 401 50.53 -13.37 12.49
N THR A 402 50.56 -12.77 11.31
CA THR A 402 50.85 -11.35 11.08
C THR A 402 49.68 -10.71 10.33
N LEU A 403 49.61 -9.38 10.29
CA LEU A 403 48.54 -8.66 9.58
C LEU A 403 48.43 -9.06 8.09
N ASN A 404 49.55 -9.45 7.45
CA ASN A 404 49.54 -9.94 6.07
C ASN A 404 48.72 -11.23 5.88
N HIS A 405 48.55 -12.03 6.94
CA HIS A 405 47.73 -13.24 6.89
C HIS A 405 46.23 -12.92 6.88
N LEU A 406 45.84 -11.73 7.35
CA LEU A 406 44.45 -11.26 7.34
C LEU A 406 43.99 -10.78 5.98
N VAL A 407 44.90 -10.43 5.07
CA VAL A 407 44.53 -9.89 3.75
C VAL A 407 43.61 -10.85 3.01
N GLY A 408 42.51 -10.31 2.48
CA GLY A 408 41.54 -11.07 1.71
C GLY A 408 40.09 -10.67 1.95
N SER A 409 39.19 -11.43 1.33
CA SER A 409 37.74 -11.27 1.46
C SER A 409 37.17 -12.28 2.44
N TYR A 410 36.29 -11.86 3.34
CA TYR A 410 35.61 -12.68 4.32
C TYR A 410 34.09 -12.54 4.18
N MET A 411 33.39 -13.66 4.35
CA MET A 411 31.99 -13.67 4.70
C MET A 411 31.87 -13.54 6.22
N VAL A 412 30.95 -12.71 6.67
CA VAL A 412 30.67 -12.50 8.09
C VAL A 412 29.36 -13.19 8.43
N GLN A 413 29.33 -13.94 9.53
CA GLN A 413 28.12 -14.53 10.09
C GLN A 413 27.85 -13.90 11.46
N CYS A 414 26.67 -13.32 11.62
CA CYS A 414 26.28 -12.63 12.84
C CYS A 414 24.81 -12.93 13.14
N ARG A 415 24.55 -13.85 14.09
CA ARG A 415 23.19 -14.32 14.37
C ARG A 415 22.25 -13.21 14.81
N LEU A 416 22.72 -12.29 15.64
CA LEU A 416 21.91 -11.17 16.11
C LEU A 416 21.40 -10.33 14.94
N LEU A 417 22.28 -10.00 13.99
CA LEU A 417 21.92 -9.21 12.81
C LEU A 417 21.07 -10.00 11.81
N GLU A 418 21.33 -11.30 11.65
CA GLU A 418 20.56 -12.17 10.76
C GLU A 418 19.13 -12.41 11.27
N GLU A 419 18.96 -12.65 12.57
CA GLU A 419 17.68 -13.04 13.18
C GLU A 419 16.82 -11.83 13.58
N GLU A 420 17.41 -10.80 14.19
CA GLU A 420 16.64 -9.66 14.72
C GLU A 420 16.42 -8.55 13.69
N TYR A 421 17.41 -8.33 12.81
CA TYR A 421 17.40 -7.21 11.86
C TYR A 421 17.09 -7.63 10.42
N MET A 422 16.84 -8.92 10.17
CA MET A 422 16.41 -9.48 8.88
C MET A 422 17.30 -9.02 7.71
N CYS A 423 18.61 -8.90 7.95
CA CYS A 423 19.57 -8.42 6.95
C CYS A 423 19.47 -9.27 5.66
N GLN A 424 18.96 -8.67 4.58
CA GLN A 424 18.89 -9.31 3.27
C GLN A 424 20.23 -9.16 2.56
N GLY A 425 21.13 -10.15 2.71
CA GLY A 425 22.39 -10.15 1.99
C GLY A 425 23.47 -10.98 2.68
N SER A 426 24.58 -11.22 1.97
CA SER A 426 25.79 -11.76 2.57
C SER A 426 26.58 -10.62 3.21
N MET A 427 26.80 -10.68 4.52
CA MET A 427 27.68 -9.74 5.20
C MET A 427 29.14 -10.03 4.81
N THR A 428 29.93 -8.98 4.58
CA THR A 428 31.30 -9.08 4.06
C THR A 428 32.28 -8.21 4.82
N LEU A 429 33.54 -8.65 4.88
CA LEU A 429 34.68 -7.87 5.33
C LEU A 429 35.85 -8.09 4.37
N ASP A 430 36.38 -7.02 3.79
CA ASP A 430 37.48 -7.02 2.84
C ASP A 430 38.70 -6.33 3.45
N ILE A 431 39.70 -7.10 3.86
CA ILE A 431 40.90 -6.60 4.54
C ILE A 431 42.03 -6.39 3.53
N HIS A 432 42.58 -5.18 3.48
CA HIS A 432 43.67 -4.81 2.58
C HIS A 432 45.04 -5.04 3.20
N ALA A 433 46.06 -5.12 2.34
CA ALA A 433 47.45 -5.19 2.79
C ALA A 433 47.80 -3.95 3.64
N PRO A 434 48.54 -4.12 4.76
CA PRO A 434 48.95 -3.00 5.61
C PRO A 434 49.74 -1.95 4.81
N THR A 435 49.22 -0.73 4.77
CA THR A 435 49.92 0.46 4.25
C THR A 435 50.71 1.18 5.34
N SER A 436 50.32 0.98 6.60
CA SER A 436 50.97 1.51 7.79
C SER A 436 51.65 0.40 8.61
N THR A 437 52.69 0.76 9.37
CA THR A 437 53.28 -0.13 10.37
C THR A 437 52.38 -0.36 11.59
N HIS A 438 51.30 0.43 11.71
CA HIS A 438 50.37 0.40 12.84
C HIS A 438 49.16 -0.51 12.63
N GLY A 439 48.84 -0.89 11.39
CA GLY A 439 47.79 -1.88 11.15
C GLY A 439 47.32 -2.00 9.70
N ALA A 440 46.17 -2.63 9.51
CA ALA A 440 45.49 -2.80 8.24
C ALA A 440 44.15 -2.06 8.23
N VAL A 441 43.64 -1.79 7.03
CA VAL A 441 42.33 -1.16 6.81
C VAL A 441 41.47 -2.15 6.02
N GLY A 442 40.18 -2.22 6.34
CA GLY A 442 39.22 -3.04 5.62
C GLY A 442 37.90 -2.33 5.37
N ALA A 443 37.21 -2.75 4.31
CA ALA A 443 35.83 -2.36 4.04
C ALA A 443 34.90 -3.41 4.64
N PHE A 444 33.89 -3.01 5.40
CA PHE A 444 32.90 -3.93 5.95
C PHE A 444 31.48 -3.56 5.50
N ASP A 445 30.64 -4.57 5.41
CA ASP A 445 29.22 -4.47 5.10
C ASP A 445 28.51 -5.58 5.88
N PHE A 446 27.86 -5.19 6.98
CA PHE A 446 27.09 -6.06 7.87
C PHE A 446 25.58 -5.96 7.58
N GLY A 447 25.21 -5.51 6.37
CA GLY A 447 23.83 -5.36 5.93
C GLY A 447 23.17 -4.09 6.44
N ILE A 448 23.06 -3.93 7.77
CA ILE A 448 22.54 -2.69 8.39
C ILE A 448 23.62 -1.62 8.61
N LEU A 449 24.89 -2.02 8.58
CA LEU A 449 26.04 -1.14 8.81
C LEU A 449 27.06 -1.40 7.72
N GLU A 450 27.55 -0.35 7.08
CA GLU A 450 28.65 -0.43 6.14
C GLU A 450 29.70 0.66 6.43
N GLY A 451 30.96 0.40 6.12
CA GLY A 451 31.98 1.42 6.24
C GLY A 451 33.41 0.88 6.29
N THR A 452 34.26 1.60 7.01
CA THR A 452 35.69 1.30 7.12
C THR A 452 36.01 0.76 8.52
N MET A 453 36.88 -0.25 8.56
CA MET A 453 37.36 -0.90 9.76
C MET A 453 38.89 -0.85 9.83
N LEU A 454 39.43 -0.31 10.92
CA LEU A 454 40.85 -0.33 11.25
C LEU A 454 41.16 -1.58 12.08
N ILE A 455 42.26 -2.26 11.77
CA ILE A 455 42.61 -3.55 12.39
C ILE A 455 44.08 -3.53 12.79
N SER A 456 44.39 -3.93 14.03
CA SER A 456 45.78 -4.00 14.52
C SER A 456 46.02 -5.17 15.47
N THR A 457 47.29 -5.48 15.71
CA THR A 457 47.73 -6.52 16.65
C THR A 457 47.71 -6.06 18.12
N SER A 458 47.60 -4.75 18.37
CA SER A 458 47.49 -4.20 19.72
C SER A 458 46.60 -2.95 19.74
N LYS A 459 45.97 -2.66 20.89
CA LYS A 459 45.15 -1.45 21.07
C LYS A 459 45.94 -0.16 20.84
N THR A 460 47.19 -0.09 21.33
CA THR A 460 48.05 1.09 21.14
C THR A 460 48.41 1.33 19.68
N SER A 461 48.66 0.26 18.91
CA SER A 461 48.89 0.39 17.46
C SER A 461 47.61 0.79 16.72
N LEU A 462 46.45 0.31 17.16
CA LEU A 462 45.15 0.69 16.60
C LEU A 462 44.86 2.20 16.79
N GLU A 463 45.14 2.74 17.97
CA GLU A 463 45.02 4.18 18.26
C GLU A 463 45.91 5.03 17.34
N ARG A 464 47.17 4.61 17.14
CA ARG A 464 48.08 5.31 16.22
C ARG A 464 47.65 5.23 14.77
N LEU A 465 47.14 4.07 14.33
CA LEU A 465 46.61 3.91 12.97
C LEU A 465 45.44 4.88 12.74
N ARG A 466 44.55 5.04 13.72
CA ARG A 466 43.45 6.00 13.64
C ARG A 466 43.96 7.44 13.51
N GLU A 467 44.96 7.84 14.30
CA GLU A 467 45.56 9.18 14.22
C GLU A 467 46.16 9.45 12.83
N GLU A 468 46.84 8.46 12.23
CA GLU A 468 47.39 8.55 10.87
C GLU A 468 46.29 8.72 9.82
N GLU A 469 45.25 7.88 9.86
CA GLU A 469 44.15 7.92 8.89
C GLU A 469 43.29 9.19 9.04
N ALA A 470 43.23 9.79 10.23
CA ALA A 470 42.54 11.06 10.46
C ALA A 470 43.33 12.29 9.96
N ALA A 471 44.67 12.26 10.01
CA ALA A 471 45.51 13.41 9.70
C ALA A 471 45.69 13.68 8.18
N CYS A 472 45.47 12.69 7.33
CA CYS A 472 45.74 12.79 5.88
C CYS A 472 44.72 13.63 5.07
N SER A 473 43.75 14.30 5.71
CA SER A 473 42.61 14.93 5.01
C SER A 473 42.73 16.45 4.74
N ASP A 474 43.78 17.13 5.21
CA ASP A 474 43.78 18.60 5.36
C ASP A 474 44.76 19.37 4.46
N SER A 475 45.33 18.74 3.43
CA SER A 475 46.54 19.26 2.76
C SER A 475 46.42 19.79 1.31
N GLU A 476 45.26 19.83 0.67
CA GLU A 476 45.19 20.29 -0.74
C GLU A 476 43.92 21.10 -1.06
N ASN A 477 43.79 22.31 -0.50
CA ASN A 477 43.02 23.37 -1.16
C ASN A 477 43.35 24.78 -0.64
N ASP A 478 44.55 25.28 -0.94
CA ASP A 478 44.82 26.73 -0.88
C ASP A 478 45.04 27.24 -2.32
N GLU A 479 44.00 27.92 -2.81
CA GLU A 479 43.93 28.56 -4.12
C GLU A 479 44.91 29.71 -4.26
N VAL A 480 45.47 29.76 -5.46
CA VAL A 480 46.33 30.80 -6.02
C VAL A 480 45.48 32.05 -6.31
N SER A 481 45.77 33.19 -5.66
CA SER A 481 45.30 34.49 -6.14
C SER A 481 46.27 35.64 -5.80
N ASP A 482 46.91 36.12 -6.88
CA ASP A 482 47.52 37.43 -7.18
C ASP A 482 47.88 38.40 -6.05
N LEU A 483 49.19 38.77 -5.99
CA LEU A 483 49.70 40.12 -6.32
C LEU A 483 51.24 40.21 -6.09
N GLU A 484 51.99 40.63 -7.10
CA GLU A 484 53.40 41.03 -7.02
C GLU A 484 53.59 42.47 -6.42
N PRO A 485 54.80 43.06 -6.33
CA PRO A 485 55.68 42.93 -5.17
C PRO A 485 56.09 44.31 -4.60
N LEU A 486 56.15 44.46 -3.27
CA LEU A 486 56.87 45.58 -2.66
C LEU A 486 58.07 45.09 -1.86
N THR A 487 59.23 45.30 -2.48
CA THR A 487 60.56 45.28 -1.87
C THR A 487 60.63 46.25 -0.69
N VAL A 488 61.14 45.85 0.48
CA VAL A 488 62.11 46.63 1.28
C VAL A 488 62.89 45.69 2.23
N SER A 489 64.22 45.86 2.20
CA SER A 489 65.24 45.28 3.05
C SER A 489 65.05 45.49 4.56
N GLY A 490 65.54 44.56 5.39
CA GLY A 490 65.75 44.88 6.81
C GLY A 490 66.42 43.79 7.65
N LYS A 491 67.75 43.80 7.69
CA LYS A 491 68.55 43.13 8.74
C LYS A 491 68.21 43.70 10.13
N ARG A 492 67.96 42.85 11.14
CA ARG A 492 68.60 43.00 12.48
C ARG A 492 68.46 41.79 13.40
N LYS A 493 69.54 41.57 14.14
CA LYS A 493 69.79 40.66 15.28
C LYS A 493 69.11 41.14 16.58
N LEU A 494 69.13 40.22 17.56
CA LEU A 494 69.00 40.32 19.03
C LEU A 494 67.58 40.18 19.59
N LYS A 495 67.32 39.65 20.80
CA LYS A 495 67.99 38.77 21.80
C LYS A 495 67.10 38.89 23.06
N ASP A 496 66.90 37.79 23.80
CA ASP A 496 66.41 37.70 25.20
C ASP A 496 65.01 38.33 25.51
N SER A 497 64.14 37.84 26.40
CA SER A 497 64.36 37.17 27.68
C SER A 497 63.02 36.61 28.25
N GLN A 498 63.14 35.54 29.05
CA GLN A 498 62.41 35.18 30.29
C GLN A 498 60.95 34.66 30.26
N GLY A 499 60.78 33.47 30.86
CA GLY A 499 59.55 32.64 30.99
C GLY A 499 58.61 33.04 32.14
N PRO A 500 58.02 32.14 32.98
CA PRO A 500 58.06 30.66 33.02
C PRO A 500 56.68 29.97 33.31
N SER A 501 56.74 28.65 33.57
CA SER A 501 55.87 27.84 34.45
C SER A 501 54.92 26.79 33.83
N THR A 502 55.46 25.56 33.76
CA THR A 502 54.93 24.32 34.35
C THR A 502 53.45 24.21 34.69
N LYS A 503 52.79 23.19 34.10
CA LYS A 503 52.08 22.10 34.82
C LYS A 503 51.70 20.96 33.85
N HIS A 504 52.40 19.84 33.97
CA HIS A 504 51.98 18.55 33.44
C HIS A 504 50.71 18.04 34.16
N PRO A 505 49.83 17.30 33.45
CA PRO A 505 49.02 16.28 34.07
C PRO A 505 49.45 14.87 33.62
N LYS A 506 50.05 14.17 34.58
CA LYS A 506 49.86 12.76 34.94
C LYS A 506 49.52 11.75 33.82
N ARG A 507 50.57 11.00 33.43
CA ARG A 507 50.49 9.62 32.95
C ARG A 507 49.67 8.75 33.91
N ARG A 508 48.68 8.03 33.39
CA ARG A 508 48.06 6.89 34.07
C ARG A 508 48.91 5.62 33.88
N PRO A 509 48.81 4.65 34.81
CA PRO A 509 49.76 3.57 34.97
C PRO A 509 49.57 2.49 33.92
N SER A 510 50.69 1.87 33.57
CA SER A 510 50.86 0.68 32.76
C SER A 510 50.05 -0.52 33.26
N ASP A 511 49.08 -0.95 32.44
CA ASP A 511 48.61 -2.33 32.47
C ASP A 511 49.56 -3.19 31.64
N ILE A 512 50.32 -4.02 32.34
CA ILE A 512 51.14 -5.09 31.80
C ILE A 512 50.20 -6.30 31.56
N GLU A 513 49.57 -6.37 30.39
CA GLU A 513 49.00 -7.60 29.83
C GLU A 513 50.12 -8.30 29.04
N ASN A 514 50.95 -9.14 29.65
CA ASN A 514 50.76 -10.58 29.89
C ASN A 514 50.14 -11.37 28.70
N SER A 515 51.04 -12.04 27.98
CA SER A 515 50.86 -12.97 26.85
C SER A 515 50.34 -12.32 25.54
N GLN A 516 51.26 -12.07 24.61
CA GLN A 516 50.93 -11.75 23.22
C GLN A 516 50.22 -12.97 22.60
N ASN A 517 48.90 -13.05 22.71
CA ASN A 517 48.12 -13.98 21.90
C ASN A 517 48.27 -13.56 20.44
N THR A 518 49.21 -14.21 19.73
CA THR A 518 49.55 -13.90 18.33
C THR A 518 48.39 -14.11 17.36
N LYS A 519 47.23 -14.58 17.84
CA LYS A 519 46.02 -14.83 17.05
C LYS A 519 44.93 -13.78 17.23
N ARG A 520 45.04 -12.88 18.22
CA ARG A 520 44.02 -11.85 18.50
C ARG A 520 44.35 -10.55 17.78
N PHE A 521 43.35 -10.00 17.11
CA PHE A 521 43.41 -8.71 16.44
C PHE A 521 42.34 -7.79 16.98
N TYR A 522 42.69 -6.54 17.23
CA TYR A 522 41.78 -5.51 17.72
C TYR A 522 41.26 -4.71 16.53
N LEU A 523 39.99 -4.33 16.59
CA LEU A 523 39.34 -3.54 15.55
C LEU A 523 38.69 -2.28 16.10
N LEU A 524 38.58 -1.28 15.24
CA LEU A 524 37.82 -0.04 15.41
C LEU A 524 37.10 0.24 14.10
N TRP A 525 35.87 0.73 14.13
CA TRP A 525 35.10 0.96 12.90
C TRP A 525 34.35 2.29 12.92
N ALA A 526 34.14 2.83 11.72
CA ALA A 526 33.31 3.99 11.44
C ALA A 526 32.53 3.72 10.14
N GLY A 527 31.31 4.23 10.03
CA GLY A 527 30.45 3.84 8.93
C GLY A 527 29.13 4.57 8.84
N LEU A 528 28.19 3.94 8.15
CA LEU A 528 26.83 4.41 7.88
C LEU A 528 25.84 3.31 8.25
N GLU A 529 24.71 3.69 8.84
CA GLU A 529 23.55 2.82 8.95
C GLU A 529 22.79 2.83 7.61
N THR A 530 22.69 1.68 6.94
CA THR A 530 22.19 1.58 5.55
C THR A 530 20.70 1.90 5.42
N GLY A 531 19.91 1.77 6.49
CA GLY A 531 18.47 2.07 6.51
C GLY A 531 18.14 3.55 6.64
N THR A 532 18.93 4.30 7.40
CA THR A 532 18.71 5.73 7.71
C THR A 532 19.68 6.65 6.97
N ALA A 533 20.76 6.09 6.41
CA ALA A 533 21.94 6.81 5.96
C ALA A 533 22.58 7.67 7.06
N GLU A 534 22.34 7.35 8.33
CA GLU A 534 22.93 8.07 9.45
C GLU A 534 24.41 7.71 9.59
N LEU A 535 25.26 8.75 9.64
CA LEU A 535 26.69 8.60 9.85
C LEU A 535 26.97 8.15 11.28
N VAL A 536 27.63 7.02 11.39
CA VAL A 536 28.10 6.43 12.63
C VAL A 536 29.58 6.80 12.76
N LEU A 537 29.83 7.96 13.41
CA LEU A 537 31.16 8.59 13.59
C LEU A 537 32.12 7.77 14.46
N ASP A 538 33.18 8.32 15.05
CA ASP A 538 33.99 7.64 16.08
C ASP A 538 34.38 8.65 17.18
N ALA A 539 33.40 9.42 17.64
CA ALA A 539 33.63 10.53 18.57
C ALA A 539 34.03 10.06 19.99
N ASP A 540 33.59 8.86 20.36
CA ASP A 540 33.58 8.34 21.73
C ASP A 540 34.57 7.19 21.96
N HIS A 541 35.23 6.68 20.91
CA HIS A 541 36.14 5.51 20.96
C HIS A 541 35.45 4.23 21.44
N GLU A 542 34.11 4.16 21.34
CA GLU A 542 33.33 3.04 21.87
C GLU A 542 33.09 1.94 20.84
N ARG A 543 33.36 2.22 19.55
CA ARG A 543 33.15 1.31 18.40
C ARG A 543 34.31 0.33 18.19
N THR A 544 34.72 -0.29 19.28
CA THR A 544 35.86 -1.21 19.30
C THR A 544 35.42 -2.67 19.27
N GLY A 545 36.35 -3.56 19.01
CA GLY A 545 36.13 -4.99 19.08
C GLY A 545 37.43 -5.77 18.99
N TYR A 546 37.30 -7.09 18.86
CA TYR A 546 38.42 -7.94 18.49
C TYR A 546 37.92 -9.20 17.79
N PHE A 547 38.81 -9.88 17.08
CA PHE A 547 38.59 -11.26 16.64
C PHE A 547 39.85 -12.09 16.80
N GLU A 548 39.66 -13.41 16.89
CA GLU A 548 40.72 -14.40 17.03
C GLU A 548 40.68 -15.37 15.87
N LEU A 549 41.80 -15.48 15.16
CA LEU A 549 41.97 -16.49 14.12
C LEU A 549 42.07 -17.89 14.74
N ASP A 550 41.47 -18.87 14.07
CA ASP A 550 41.73 -20.27 14.36
C ASP A 550 43.16 -20.68 13.96
N SER A 551 43.51 -21.96 14.14
CA SER A 551 44.81 -22.47 13.72
C SER A 551 45.03 -22.47 12.20
N THR A 552 43.96 -22.38 11.40
CA THR A 552 44.04 -22.41 9.94
C THR A 552 44.25 -21.03 9.33
N GLY A 553 43.87 -19.98 10.06
CA GLY A 553 43.83 -18.60 9.55
C GLY A 553 42.73 -18.36 8.52
N THR A 554 41.81 -19.31 8.35
CA THR A 554 40.69 -19.22 7.39
C THR A 554 39.36 -18.94 8.07
N THR A 555 39.28 -19.11 9.39
CA THR A 555 38.12 -18.71 10.19
C THR A 555 38.55 -17.87 11.39
N ALA A 556 37.66 -17.00 11.84
CA ALA A 556 37.88 -16.20 13.05
C ALA A 556 36.58 -16.06 13.84
N GLN A 557 36.68 -15.99 15.16
CA GLN A 557 35.56 -15.59 16.04
C GLN A 557 35.85 -14.25 16.65
N GLY A 558 34.89 -13.34 16.57
CA GLY A 558 35.05 -11.98 17.05
C GLY A 558 33.82 -11.43 17.73
N GLN A 559 34.01 -10.24 18.29
CA GLN A 559 32.94 -9.44 18.85
C GLN A 559 33.24 -7.95 18.65
N PHE A 560 32.20 -7.16 18.44
CA PHE A 560 32.29 -5.70 18.36
C PHE A 560 31.20 -5.05 19.20
N PHE A 561 31.43 -3.80 19.59
CA PHE A 561 30.47 -2.99 20.35
C PHE A 561 29.81 -1.96 19.44
N TYR A 562 28.49 -1.81 19.59
CA TYR A 562 27.74 -0.72 19.00
C TYR A 562 26.62 -0.23 19.92
N ARG A 563 26.96 0.56 20.93
CA ARG A 563 26.04 0.98 21.99
C ARG A 563 24.83 1.78 21.50
N GLY A 564 24.98 2.53 20.42
CA GLY A 564 23.90 3.35 19.85
C GLY A 564 22.71 2.53 19.36
N LEU A 565 22.96 1.35 18.79
CA LEU A 565 21.91 0.51 18.19
C LEU A 565 21.70 -0.83 18.89
N LEU A 566 22.78 -1.45 19.37
CA LEU A 566 22.80 -2.83 19.87
C LEU A 566 22.98 -2.91 21.40
N GLY A 567 23.01 -1.75 22.08
CA GLY A 567 23.16 -1.65 23.53
C GLY A 567 24.56 -1.98 24.04
N ASP A 568 24.68 -2.25 25.35
CA ASP A 568 25.97 -2.46 26.02
C ASP A 568 26.58 -3.85 25.80
N GLU A 569 25.83 -4.79 25.23
CA GLU A 569 26.29 -6.15 25.00
C GLU A 569 27.18 -6.26 23.74
N PRO A 570 28.30 -7.01 23.81
CA PRO A 570 29.12 -7.26 22.63
C PRO A 570 28.40 -8.14 21.62
N VAL A 571 28.46 -7.78 20.35
CA VAL A 571 27.86 -8.55 19.26
C VAL A 571 28.87 -9.53 18.68
N ALA A 572 28.63 -10.82 18.89
CA ALA A 572 29.48 -11.88 18.42
C ALA A 572 29.30 -12.14 16.90
N PHE A 573 30.40 -12.33 16.19
CA PHE A 573 30.41 -12.66 14.77
C PHE A 573 31.49 -13.71 14.44
N THR A 574 31.33 -14.38 13.31
CA THR A 574 32.32 -15.31 12.74
C THR A 574 32.76 -14.81 11.38
N LEU A 575 34.07 -14.79 11.14
CA LEU A 575 34.67 -14.52 9.83
C LEU A 575 35.00 -15.83 9.13
N LEU A 576 34.62 -15.95 7.87
CA LEU A 576 34.88 -17.10 7.01
C LEU A 576 35.60 -16.61 5.75
N LYS A 577 36.89 -16.92 5.62
CA LYS A 577 37.70 -16.44 4.49
C LYS A 577 37.21 -17.05 3.18
N THR A 578 37.06 -16.23 2.15
CA THR A 578 36.54 -16.63 0.81
C THR A 578 37.49 -16.31 -0.33
N ALA A 579 38.47 -15.42 -0.13
CA ALA A 579 39.53 -15.12 -1.09
C ALA A 579 40.76 -14.55 -0.36
N ASP A 580 41.94 -14.69 -0.94
CA ASP A 580 43.17 -14.05 -0.43
C ASP A 580 43.32 -12.58 -0.86
N GLU A 581 42.54 -12.14 -1.85
CA GLU A 581 42.49 -10.75 -2.30
C GLU A 581 41.18 -10.09 -1.85
N PRO A 582 41.22 -8.83 -1.37
CA PRO A 582 40.01 -8.08 -1.03
C PRO A 582 39.26 -7.65 -2.30
N ARG A 583 37.93 -7.69 -2.26
CA ARG A 583 37.05 -7.34 -3.40
C ARG A 583 36.56 -5.89 -3.34
N LYS A 584 36.21 -5.39 -2.16
CA LYS A 584 35.80 -4.00 -1.93
C LYS A 584 36.98 -3.17 -1.44
N ARG A 585 37.04 -1.89 -1.84
CA ARG A 585 38.01 -0.93 -1.28
C ARG A 585 37.36 -0.16 -0.12
N PRO A 586 38.07 0.09 0.98
CA PRO A 586 37.57 0.92 2.06
C PRO A 586 37.46 2.37 1.59
N ASP A 587 36.43 3.06 2.08
CA ASP A 587 36.39 4.51 1.98
C ASP A 587 37.44 5.12 2.90
N ALA A 588 37.87 6.35 2.58
CA ALA A 588 38.80 7.08 3.43
C ALA A 588 38.19 7.23 4.84
N TRP A 589 38.96 6.98 5.90
CA TRP A 589 38.47 7.10 7.27
C TRP A 589 37.89 8.50 7.57
N SER A 590 38.45 9.53 6.94
CA SER A 590 37.99 10.92 7.04
C SER A 590 36.61 11.17 6.41
N SER A 591 36.06 10.27 5.60
CA SER A 591 34.68 10.42 5.09
C SER A 591 33.64 10.29 6.20
N TYR A 592 34.01 9.67 7.32
CA TYR A 592 33.15 9.47 8.50
C TYR A 592 33.46 10.48 9.63
N CYS A 593 33.76 11.73 9.28
CA CYS A 593 33.95 12.84 10.22
C CYS A 593 32.82 13.88 10.14
N GLU A 594 32.62 14.68 11.20
CA GLU A 594 31.56 15.70 11.26
C GLU A 594 31.71 16.77 10.17
N GLU A 595 32.94 17.13 9.79
CA GLU A 595 33.19 18.18 8.79
C GLU A 595 32.77 17.75 7.37
N ALA A 596 32.89 16.46 7.04
CA ALA A 596 32.42 15.92 5.76
C ALA A 596 30.88 15.99 5.66
N ARG A 597 30.16 15.82 6.78
CA ARG A 597 28.68 15.92 6.86
C ARG A 597 28.18 17.31 6.48
N TRP A 598 28.86 18.37 6.90
CA TRP A 598 28.49 19.76 6.58
C TRP A 598 28.76 20.14 5.13
N ARG A 599 29.63 19.42 4.41
CA ARG A 599 29.91 19.69 2.99
C ARG A 599 28.92 19.03 2.02
N HIS A 600 28.10 18.08 2.51
CA HIS A 600 27.09 17.38 1.69
C HIS A 600 25.68 17.99 1.79
N TRP A 601 25.48 18.94 2.71
CA TRP A 601 24.25 19.75 2.86
C TRP A 601 24.53 21.19 2.43
#